data_AF-A0A7K8GJQ2-F1
#
_entry.id   AF-A0A7K8GJQ2-F1
#
_cell.length_a   1.000
_cell.length_b   1.000
_cell.length_c   1.000
_cell.angle_alpha   90.00
_cell.angle_beta   90.00
_cell.angle_gamma   90.00
#
_symmetry.space_group_name_H-M   'P 1'
#
loop_
_entity.id
_entity.type
_entity.pdbx_description
1 polymer ?
#
loop_
_entity_poly.entity_id
_entity_poly.type
_entity_poly.pdbx_seq_one_letter_code
_entity_poly.pdbx_strand_id
1 'polypeptide(L)'
;GHGKISVFAVKMALATLCGGKIMDKLRYIFSMISDSSGVMVYGRYDMFLREVLKLPTAVFEGPSFGYTEQSAKSCFSQQKKVTLNTFLDTLMSDPPPQCLVWLPLLHRLANVENVFHPVECSYCHSESMMGFRYRCQQCHNYQLCQDCFWRGHASGSHSNQHQMKEYTSW
;
A
#
# COMPACT_ATOMS: atom_id res chain seq x y z
N GLY A 1 17.39 14.74 16.53
CA GLY A 1 16.41 15.81 16.71
C GLY A 1 16.97 17.11 16.18
N HIS A 2 16.45 17.59 15.05
CA HIS A 2 16.50 19.00 14.68
C HIS A 2 15.05 19.37 14.37
N GLY A 3 14.44 20.25 15.17
CA GLY A 3 13.00 20.58 15.12
C GLY A 3 12.57 21.37 13.89
N LYS A 4 13.12 21.07 12.71
CA LYS A 4 12.76 21.68 11.42
C LYS A 4 12.44 20.56 10.44
N ILE A 5 11.25 20.62 9.86
CA ILE A 5 10.77 19.70 8.82
C ILE A 5 10.69 20.50 7.52
N SER A 6 11.16 19.93 6.41
CA SER A 6 11.06 20.60 5.11
C SER A 6 9.61 20.69 4.66
N VAL A 7 9.25 21.78 3.97
CA VAL A 7 7.91 21.92 3.36
C VAL A 7 7.62 20.75 2.42
N PHE A 8 8.64 20.25 1.72
CA PHE A 8 8.53 19.08 0.86
C PHE A 8 8.10 17.84 1.66
N ALA A 9 8.76 17.53 2.79
CA ALA A 9 8.43 16.38 3.63
C ALA A 9 6.99 16.48 4.18
N VAL A 10 6.58 17.65 4.65
CA VAL A 10 5.19 17.88 5.11
C VAL A 10 4.19 17.63 3.98
N LYS A 11 4.45 18.17 2.78
CA LYS A 11 3.59 17.95 1.60
C LYS A 11 3.51 16.47 1.22
N MET A 12 4.62 15.73 1.25
CA MET A 12 4.63 14.30 0.91
C MET A 12 3.84 13.48 1.94
N ALA A 13 4.02 13.75 3.23
CA ALA A 13 3.27 13.08 4.29
C ALA A 13 1.76 13.34 4.16
N LEU A 14 1.35 14.59 4.02
CA LEU A 14 -0.07 14.96 3.89
C LEU A 14 -0.70 14.41 2.61
N ALA A 15 0.00 14.50 1.46
CA ALA A 15 -0.50 13.94 0.20
C ALA A 15 -0.67 12.42 0.25
N THR A 16 0.21 11.74 0.98
CA THR A 16 0.16 10.29 1.16
C THR A 16 -1.01 9.88 2.07
N LEU A 17 -1.16 10.56 3.21
CA LEU A 17 -2.07 10.17 4.29
C LEU A 17 -3.48 10.76 4.18
N CYS A 18 -3.74 11.73 3.29
CA CYS A 18 -5.07 12.33 3.19
C CYS A 18 -6.15 11.33 2.72
N GLY A 19 -7.43 11.67 2.91
CA GLY A 19 -8.57 10.84 2.46
C GLY A 19 -8.88 10.92 0.95
N GLY A 20 -7.97 11.43 0.12
CA GLY A 20 -8.19 11.59 -1.33
C GLY A 20 -8.16 10.27 -2.11
N LYS A 21 -8.68 10.28 -3.34
CA LYS A 21 -8.53 9.15 -4.28
C LYS A 21 -7.04 8.93 -4.59
N ILE A 22 -6.60 7.67 -4.67
CA ILE A 22 -5.18 7.35 -4.91
C ILE A 22 -4.62 8.04 -6.16
N MET A 23 -5.39 8.10 -7.25
CA MET A 23 -4.97 8.75 -8.49
C MET A 23 -4.69 10.25 -8.31
N ASP A 24 -5.48 10.93 -7.49
CA ASP A 24 -5.31 12.37 -7.25
C ASP A 24 -4.11 12.64 -6.35
N LYS A 25 -3.88 11.77 -5.35
CA LYS A 25 -2.65 11.79 -4.54
C LYS A 25 -1.41 11.63 -5.40
N LEU A 26 -1.39 10.63 -6.28
CA LEU A 26 -0.26 10.35 -7.16
C LEU A 26 -0.01 11.48 -8.16
N ARG A 27 -1.06 12.08 -8.73
CA ARG A 27 -0.93 13.28 -9.59
C ARG A 27 -0.33 14.46 -8.84
N TYR A 28 -0.79 14.72 -7.61
CA TYR A 28 -0.22 15.77 -6.78
C TYR A 28 1.26 15.52 -6.46
N ILE A 29 1.61 14.29 -6.05
CA ILE A 29 3.01 13.89 -5.80
C ILE A 29 3.84 14.09 -7.07
N PHE A 30 3.35 13.65 -8.22
CA PHE A 30 4.05 13.81 -9.50
C PHE A 30 4.34 15.29 -9.80
N SER A 31 3.36 16.18 -9.59
CA SER A 31 3.53 17.63 -9.79
C SER A 31 4.63 18.25 -8.92
N MET A 32 4.91 17.65 -7.76
CA MET A 32 5.98 18.09 -6.85
C MET A 32 7.37 17.58 -7.27
N ILE A 33 7.44 16.48 -8.04
CA ILE A 33 8.69 15.84 -8.46
C ILE A 33 9.00 16.02 -9.94
N SER A 34 8.11 16.60 -10.75
CA SER A 34 8.36 16.91 -12.16
C SER A 34 8.90 18.32 -12.38
N ASP A 35 9.48 18.54 -13.56
CA ASP A 35 9.81 19.86 -14.08
C ASP A 35 8.64 20.51 -14.85
N SER A 36 8.86 21.71 -15.39
CA SER A 36 7.86 22.44 -16.18
C SER A 36 7.54 21.79 -17.52
N SER A 37 8.33 20.80 -17.97
CA SER A 37 8.08 20.03 -19.19
C SER A 37 7.23 18.78 -18.94
N GLY A 38 6.80 18.56 -17.70
CA GLY A 38 6.01 17.39 -17.31
C GLY A 38 6.85 16.11 -17.19
N VAL A 39 8.16 16.24 -17.01
CA VAL A 39 9.08 15.11 -16.83
C VAL A 39 9.52 14.99 -15.39
N MET A 40 9.50 13.78 -14.85
CA MET A 40 10.00 13.50 -13.51
C MET A 40 11.48 13.84 -13.38
N VAL A 41 11.83 14.61 -12.34
CA VAL A 41 13.20 14.90 -11.96
C VAL A 41 13.67 13.83 -10.97
N TYR A 42 14.60 12.97 -11.38
CA TYR A 42 15.06 11.84 -10.57
C TYR A 42 15.53 12.24 -9.16
N GLY A 43 16.21 13.37 -8.99
CA GLY A 43 16.61 13.86 -7.67
C GLY A 43 15.42 14.19 -6.76
N ARG A 44 14.33 14.74 -7.30
CA ARG A 44 13.11 15.00 -6.52
C ARG A 44 12.33 13.73 -6.22
N TYR A 45 12.35 12.76 -7.14
CA TYR A 45 11.78 11.44 -6.92
C TYR A 45 12.53 10.68 -5.81
N ASP A 46 13.87 10.75 -5.79
CA ASP A 46 14.68 10.18 -4.71
C ASP A 46 14.32 10.81 -3.36
N MET A 47 14.19 12.14 -3.30
CA MET A 47 13.72 12.84 -2.12
C MET A 47 12.31 12.39 -1.70
N PHE A 48 11.39 12.22 -2.65
CA PHE A 48 10.05 11.68 -2.38
C PHE A 48 10.14 10.30 -1.72
N LEU A 49 10.93 9.38 -2.28
CA LEU A 49 11.10 8.05 -1.69
C LEU A 49 11.67 8.10 -0.29
N ARG A 50 12.68 8.94 -0.05
CA ARG A 50 13.25 9.14 1.29
C ARG A 50 12.22 9.62 2.31
N GLU A 51 11.28 10.46 1.91
CA GLU A 51 10.23 10.95 2.81
C GLU A 51 9.09 9.95 2.98
N VAL A 52 8.60 9.36 1.88
CA VAL A 52 7.43 8.48 1.92
C VAL A 52 7.73 7.16 2.65
N LEU A 53 8.95 6.63 2.51
CA LEU A 53 9.37 5.37 3.16
C LEU A 53 9.67 5.53 4.65
N LYS A 54 9.73 6.76 5.18
CA LYS A 54 9.74 6.98 6.63
C LYS A 54 8.40 6.58 7.28
N LEU A 55 7.30 6.62 6.53
CA LEU A 55 5.97 6.26 7.05
C LEU A 55 5.87 4.78 7.45
N PRO A 56 6.14 3.79 6.57
CA PRO A 56 6.17 2.39 6.99
C PRO A 56 7.29 2.13 8.01
N THR A 57 8.44 2.81 7.89
CA THR A 57 9.53 2.68 8.88
C THR A 57 9.09 3.10 10.29
N ALA A 58 8.24 4.13 10.40
CA ALA A 58 7.72 4.61 11.69
C ALA A 58 6.80 3.60 12.40
N VAL A 59 6.25 2.64 11.67
CA VAL A 59 5.45 1.52 12.22
C VAL A 59 6.23 0.19 12.21
N PHE A 60 7.56 0.27 12.26
CA PHE A 60 8.49 -0.87 12.34
C PHE A 60 8.54 -1.77 11.10
N GLU A 61 8.02 -1.32 9.96
CA GLU A 61 8.08 -2.04 8.68
C GLU A 61 9.29 -1.62 7.82
N GLY A 62 10.31 -1.03 8.45
CA GLY A 62 11.57 -0.64 7.81
C GLY A 62 12.36 -1.80 7.15
N PRO A 63 12.38 -3.03 7.70
CA PRO A 63 13.02 -4.16 7.04
C PRO A 63 12.41 -4.51 5.68
N SER A 64 11.11 -4.29 5.51
CA SER A 64 10.36 -4.58 4.29
C SER A 64 10.35 -3.40 3.30
N PHE A 65 10.19 -2.17 3.81
CA PHE A 65 9.93 -0.97 3.01
C PHE A 65 10.91 0.18 3.28
N GLY A 66 12.08 -0.10 3.85
CA GLY A 66 13.12 0.88 4.09
C GLY A 66 13.67 1.47 2.79
N TYR A 67 14.09 2.74 2.84
CA TYR A 67 14.78 3.35 1.71
C TYR A 67 16.14 2.68 1.47
N THR A 68 16.44 2.38 0.21
CA THR A 68 17.76 2.00 -0.27
C THR A 68 18.12 2.85 -1.49
N GLU A 69 19.40 3.05 -1.77
CA GLU A 69 19.84 3.79 -2.97
C GLU A 69 19.35 3.14 -4.28
N GLN A 70 19.07 1.83 -4.24
CA GLN A 70 18.56 1.09 -5.38
C GLN A 70 17.05 1.27 -5.57
N SER A 71 16.31 1.65 -4.53
CA SER A 71 14.84 1.78 -4.56
C SER A 71 14.35 2.79 -5.60
N ALA A 72 15.08 3.89 -5.80
CA ALA A 72 14.74 4.90 -6.80
C ALA A 72 15.01 4.42 -8.23
N LYS A 73 16.11 3.68 -8.41
CA LYS A 73 16.53 3.20 -9.73
C LYS A 73 15.67 2.03 -10.20
N SER A 74 15.26 1.15 -9.29
CA SER A 74 14.52 -0.07 -9.65
C SER A 74 13.15 0.23 -10.27
N CYS A 75 12.43 1.23 -9.76
CA CYS A 75 11.07 1.57 -10.23
C CYS A 75 11.03 2.01 -11.70
N PHE A 76 12.08 2.68 -12.19
CA PHE A 76 12.11 3.28 -13.52
C PHE A 76 13.39 2.95 -14.31
N SER A 77 14.07 1.84 -13.98
CA SER A 77 15.40 1.50 -14.51
C SER A 77 15.50 1.49 -16.04
N GLN A 78 14.41 1.16 -16.73
CA GLN A 78 14.36 1.09 -18.20
C GLN A 78 13.87 2.40 -18.85
N GLN A 79 13.44 3.39 -18.06
CA GLN A 79 12.78 4.59 -18.56
C GLN A 79 13.74 5.78 -18.59
N LYS A 80 14.11 6.22 -19.80
CA LYS A 80 14.92 7.44 -20.00
C LYS A 80 14.17 8.71 -19.59
N LYS A 81 12.84 8.71 -19.74
CA LYS A 81 11.95 9.84 -19.44
C LYS A 81 10.67 9.29 -18.83
N VAL A 82 10.32 9.76 -17.63
CA VAL A 82 9.11 9.35 -16.92
C VAL A 82 8.11 10.50 -16.96
N THR A 83 6.99 10.27 -17.65
CA THR A 83 5.84 11.20 -17.69
C THR A 83 4.83 10.85 -16.61
N LEU A 84 3.79 11.69 -16.44
CA LEU A 84 2.72 11.41 -15.48
C LEU A 84 2.07 10.05 -15.72
N ASN A 85 1.73 9.72 -16.97
CA ASN A 85 1.08 8.45 -17.28
C ASN A 85 2.01 7.28 -16.96
N THR A 86 3.28 7.34 -17.39
CA THR A 86 4.28 6.31 -17.06
C THR A 86 4.43 6.12 -15.55
N PHE A 87 4.43 7.21 -14.78
CA PHE A 87 4.49 7.16 -13.31
C PHE A 87 3.26 6.48 -12.72
N LEU A 88 2.06 6.88 -13.15
CA LEU A 88 0.80 6.31 -12.68
C LEU A 88 0.69 4.82 -13.03
N ASP A 89 0.99 4.45 -14.28
CA ASP A 89 0.94 3.06 -14.76
C ASP A 89 1.92 2.18 -13.98
N THR A 90 3.10 2.70 -13.65
CA THR A 90 4.11 1.97 -12.86
C THR A 90 3.65 1.80 -11.41
N LEU A 91 3.15 2.85 -10.76
CA LEU A 91 2.75 2.75 -9.33
C LEU A 91 1.43 1.98 -9.13
N MET A 92 0.61 1.88 -10.18
CA MET A 92 -0.66 1.16 -10.18
C MET A 92 -0.58 -0.20 -10.89
N SER A 93 0.61 -0.66 -11.28
CA SER A 93 0.79 -2.00 -11.86
C SER A 93 0.47 -3.08 -10.83
N ASP A 94 0.22 -4.30 -11.31
CA ASP A 94 0.00 -5.47 -10.47
C ASP A 94 1.08 -6.53 -10.76
N PRO A 95 2.08 -6.73 -9.87
CA PRO A 95 2.31 -5.99 -8.63
C PRO A 95 2.93 -4.60 -8.87
N PRO A 96 2.76 -3.64 -7.95
CA PRO A 96 3.46 -2.35 -7.99
C PRO A 96 4.92 -2.53 -7.55
N PRO A 97 5.79 -1.50 -7.70
CA PRO A 97 7.15 -1.56 -7.21
C PRO A 97 7.23 -1.92 -5.73
N GLN A 98 8.10 -2.87 -5.38
CA GLN A 98 8.16 -3.46 -4.04
C GLN A 98 8.31 -2.43 -2.91
N CYS A 99 9.08 -1.36 -3.12
CA CYS A 99 9.26 -0.32 -2.12
C CYS A 99 8.00 0.51 -1.87
N LEU A 100 7.03 0.52 -2.80
CA LEU A 100 5.82 1.33 -2.75
C LEU A 100 4.53 0.51 -2.66
N VAL A 101 4.59 -0.83 -2.63
CA VAL A 101 3.40 -1.70 -2.54
C VAL A 101 2.51 -1.42 -1.33
N TRP A 102 3.09 -0.94 -0.23
CA TRP A 102 2.35 -0.54 0.98
C TRP A 102 1.42 0.66 0.74
N LEU A 103 1.72 1.53 -0.23
CA LEU A 103 0.96 2.76 -0.45
C LEU A 103 -0.44 2.48 -1.05
N PRO A 104 -0.57 1.71 -2.15
CA PRO A 104 -1.87 1.22 -2.58
C PRO A 104 -2.57 0.34 -1.53
N LEU A 105 -1.82 -0.49 -0.79
CA LEU A 105 -2.39 -1.32 0.27
C LEU A 105 -3.03 -0.47 1.38
N LEU A 106 -2.36 0.58 1.85
CA LEU A 106 -2.89 1.52 2.84
C LEU A 106 -4.19 2.16 2.35
N HIS A 107 -4.26 2.54 1.07
CA HIS A 107 -5.48 3.09 0.50
C HIS A 107 -6.62 2.06 0.48
N ARG A 108 -6.33 0.80 0.12
CA ARG A 108 -7.34 -0.26 0.14
C ARG A 108 -7.82 -0.57 1.56
N LEU A 109 -6.92 -0.55 2.55
CA LEU A 109 -7.26 -0.70 3.96
C LEU A 109 -8.21 0.38 4.45
N ALA A 110 -7.91 1.65 4.16
CA ALA A 110 -8.79 2.76 4.50
C ALA A 110 -10.18 2.64 3.84
N ASN A 111 -10.23 2.14 2.59
CA ASN A 111 -11.50 1.96 1.87
C ASN A 111 -12.39 0.87 2.47
N VAL A 112 -11.81 -0.14 3.13
CA VAL A 112 -12.57 -1.26 3.73
C VAL A 112 -12.80 -1.12 5.22
N GLU A 113 -12.19 -0.15 5.90
CA GLU A 113 -12.22 0.01 7.36
C GLU A 113 -13.64 -0.07 7.95
N ASN A 114 -14.62 0.48 7.23
CA ASN A 114 -16.03 0.52 7.65
C ASN A 114 -16.93 -0.48 6.90
N VAL A 115 -16.35 -1.41 6.14
CA VAL A 115 -17.10 -2.46 5.44
C VAL A 115 -17.46 -3.57 6.43
N PHE A 116 -18.76 -3.85 6.53
CA PHE A 116 -19.32 -4.85 7.44
C PHE A 116 -19.68 -6.14 6.71
N HIS A 117 -19.25 -7.26 7.25
CA HIS A 117 -19.62 -8.62 6.84
C HIS A 117 -20.31 -9.35 8.02
N PRO A 118 -21.65 -9.50 8.03
CA PRO A 118 -22.44 -10.43 8.86
C PRO A 118 -22.16 -11.90 8.51
N VAL A 119 -20.90 -12.30 8.56
CA VAL A 119 -20.47 -13.68 8.43
C VAL A 119 -19.52 -14.03 9.56
N GLU A 120 -19.65 -15.23 10.11
CA GLU A 120 -18.81 -15.68 11.20
C GLU A 120 -17.38 -15.97 10.73
N CYS A 121 -16.39 -15.61 11.55
CA CYS A 121 -15.00 -16.04 11.38
C CYS A 121 -14.81 -17.50 11.77
N SER A 122 -14.28 -18.32 10.84
CA SER A 122 -14.03 -19.75 11.07
C SER A 122 -12.98 -20.06 12.14
N TYR A 123 -12.23 -19.06 12.62
CA TYR A 123 -11.23 -19.23 13.67
C TYR A 123 -11.64 -18.60 15.01
N CYS A 124 -11.91 -17.29 15.04
CA CYS A 124 -12.21 -16.60 16.30
C CYS A 124 -13.71 -16.60 16.66
N HIS A 125 -14.57 -17.13 15.79
CA HIS A 125 -16.03 -17.20 15.99
C HIS A 125 -16.71 -15.85 16.23
N SER A 126 -16.06 -14.74 15.87
CA SER A 126 -16.73 -13.44 15.80
C SER A 126 -17.89 -13.53 14.81
N GLU A 127 -19.10 -13.21 15.26
CA GLU A 127 -20.35 -13.31 14.48
C GLU A 127 -20.37 -12.38 13.25
N SER A 128 -19.46 -11.39 13.23
CA SER A 128 -19.27 -10.48 12.10
C SER A 128 -17.82 -10.04 11.95
N MET A 129 -17.50 -9.44 10.81
CA MET A 129 -16.17 -8.92 10.47
C MET A 129 -16.28 -7.48 9.97
N MET A 130 -15.29 -6.67 10.33
CA MET A 130 -15.03 -5.37 9.73
C MET A 130 -13.76 -5.47 8.87
N GLY A 131 -13.64 -4.64 7.84
CA GLY A 131 -12.45 -4.63 6.98
C GLY A 131 -12.50 -5.66 5.86
N PHE A 132 -11.33 -6.23 5.55
CA PHE A 132 -11.24 -7.33 4.59
C PHE A 132 -11.81 -8.64 5.14
N ARG A 133 -12.51 -9.36 4.26
CA ARG A 133 -12.88 -10.76 4.45
C ARG A 133 -11.98 -11.64 3.60
N TYR A 134 -11.38 -12.66 4.19
CA TYR A 134 -10.53 -13.60 3.47
C TYR A 134 -11.22 -14.96 3.35
N ARG A 135 -11.48 -15.42 2.13
CA ARG A 135 -12.13 -16.72 1.88
C ARG A 135 -11.17 -17.70 1.24
N CYS A 136 -11.12 -18.92 1.80
CA CYS A 136 -10.34 -20.01 1.23
C CYS A 136 -10.91 -20.43 -0.11
N GLN A 137 -10.05 -20.65 -1.11
CA GLN A 137 -10.45 -21.13 -2.43
C GLN A 137 -10.62 -22.68 -2.48
N GLN A 138 -10.19 -23.38 -1.44
CA GLN A 138 -10.17 -24.85 -1.39
C GLN A 138 -11.13 -25.42 -0.34
N CYS A 139 -11.17 -24.81 0.85
CA CYS A 139 -12.04 -25.24 1.93
C CYS A 139 -13.47 -24.72 1.71
N HIS A 140 -14.46 -25.59 1.89
CA HIS A 140 -15.86 -25.19 1.82
C HIS A 140 -16.22 -24.26 2.98
N ASN A 141 -16.81 -23.10 2.67
CA ASN A 141 -17.27 -22.09 3.63
C ASN A 141 -16.25 -21.66 4.70
N TYR A 142 -14.96 -21.75 4.41
CA TYR A 142 -13.92 -21.30 5.33
C TYR A 142 -13.54 -19.85 5.03
N GLN A 143 -13.65 -19.00 6.05
CA GLN A 143 -13.36 -17.58 5.95
C GLN A 143 -12.78 -17.03 7.25
N LEU A 144 -11.86 -16.10 7.11
CA LEU A 144 -11.19 -15.44 8.21
C LEU A 144 -11.45 -13.94 8.16
N CYS A 145 -11.61 -13.35 9.35
CA CYS A 145 -11.50 -11.91 9.48
C CYS A 145 -10.06 -11.46 9.20
N GLN A 146 -9.90 -10.16 8.98
CA GLN A 146 -8.61 -9.54 8.68
C GLN A 146 -7.51 -9.91 9.69
N ASP A 147 -7.81 -9.81 10.99
CA ASP A 147 -6.84 -10.13 12.05
C ASP A 147 -6.43 -11.59 12.06
N CYS A 148 -7.39 -12.52 11.88
CA CYS A 148 -7.08 -13.94 11.87
C CYS A 148 -6.24 -14.34 10.67
N PHE A 149 -6.52 -13.77 9.50
CA PHE A 149 -5.73 -14.01 8.30
C PHE A 149 -4.29 -13.50 8.46
N TRP A 150 -4.10 -12.25 8.92
CA TRP A 150 -2.75 -11.68 9.07
C TRP A 150 -1.92 -12.34 10.17
N ARG A 151 -2.55 -12.88 11.20
CA ARG A 151 -1.88 -13.67 12.25
C ARG A 151 -1.59 -15.11 11.81
N GLY A 152 -2.02 -15.52 10.62
CA GLY A 152 -1.80 -16.88 10.11
C GLY A 152 -2.56 -17.93 10.89
N HIS A 153 -3.77 -17.61 11.38
CA HIS A 153 -4.58 -18.56 12.12
C HIS A 153 -5.25 -19.57 11.19
N ALA A 154 -5.23 -20.84 11.59
CA ALA A 154 -5.84 -21.94 10.87
C ALA A 154 -6.59 -22.87 11.84
N SER A 155 -7.72 -23.41 11.40
CA SER A 155 -8.53 -24.37 12.15
C SER A 155 -9.10 -25.46 11.24
N GLY A 156 -9.43 -26.61 11.85
CA GLY A 156 -10.03 -27.74 11.13
C GLY A 156 -9.13 -28.26 10.00
N SER A 157 -9.70 -28.40 8.80
CA SER A 157 -8.98 -28.86 7.61
C SER A 157 -8.25 -27.74 6.85
N HIS A 158 -8.32 -26.50 7.32
CA HIS A 158 -7.63 -25.39 6.68
C HIS A 158 -6.14 -25.38 7.03
N SER A 159 -5.31 -25.10 6.03
CA SER A 159 -3.87 -24.88 6.15
C SER A 159 -3.52 -23.51 5.57
N ASN A 160 -2.53 -22.83 6.14
CA ASN A 160 -2.01 -21.56 5.61
C ASN A 160 -1.36 -21.69 4.23
N GLN A 161 -1.20 -22.92 3.70
CA GLN A 161 -0.78 -23.16 2.32
C GLN A 161 -1.94 -23.04 1.33
N HIS A 162 -3.19 -23.08 1.78
CA HIS A 162 -4.35 -22.90 0.91
C HIS A 162 -4.45 -21.46 0.45
N GLN A 163 -4.76 -21.27 -0.82
CA GLN A 163 -4.93 -19.93 -1.38
C GLN A 163 -6.18 -19.26 -0.77
N MET A 164 -5.95 -18.09 -0.18
CA MET A 164 -7.00 -17.20 0.33
C MET A 164 -7.22 -16.06 -0.66
N LYS A 165 -8.48 -15.67 -0.86
CA LYS A 165 -8.85 -14.51 -1.67
C LYS A 165 -9.52 -13.46 -0.79
N GLU A 166 -9.13 -12.21 -0.97
CA GLU A 166 -9.72 -11.05 -0.28
C GLU A 166 -11.03 -10.60 -0.94
N TYR A 167 -11.98 -10.17 -0.12
CA TYR A 167 -13.29 -9.65 -0.54
C TYR A 167 -13.59 -8.35 0.20
N THR A 168 -14.14 -7.38 -0.53
CA THR A 168 -14.55 -6.05 -0.04
C THR A 168 -16.06 -5.84 -0.12
N SER A 169 -16.80 -6.87 -0.54
CA SER A 169 -18.25 -6.91 -0.64
C SER A 169 -18.77 -8.27 -0.15
N TRP A 170 -20.09 -8.33 0.05
CA TRP A 170 -20.81 -9.59 0.25
C TRP A 170 -20.67 -10.56 -0.91
#